data_AF-A0A5C7PM06-F1
#
_entry.id   AF-A0A5C7PM06-F1
#
_cell.length_a   1.000
_cell.length_b   1.000
_cell.length_c   1.000
_cell.angle_alpha   90.00
_cell.angle_beta   90.00
_cell.angle_gamma   90.00
#
_symmetry.space_group_name_H-M   'P 1'
#
loop_
_entity.id
_entity.type
_entity.pdbx_description
1 polymer ?
#
loop_
_entity_poly.entity_id
_entity_poly.type
_entity_poly.pdbx_seq_one_letter_code
_entity_poly.pdbx_strand_id
1 'polypeptide(L)'
;MGRSYVSVPAPTGGSQLSHRQILVVFSGLMLGMFLAALDQTIVSTALPTIVGDLGGLDHLSWVVTAYLLTSTASTPLYGKISDLYGRKIMFQTAIVVFLVGSALSGLSQNMGQLIGFRAIQGLGAGGLMAMALAIIGDIVSPRERGRYQGETGAVFALASVGGPLI
;
A
#
# COMPACT_ATOMS: atom_id res chain seq x y z
N MET A 1 -54.14 -19.77 12.82
CA MET A 1 -52.89 -19.06 13.17
C MET A 1 -51.83 -19.38 12.10
N GLY A 2 -51.79 -18.61 11.01
CA GLY A 2 -50.74 -18.71 9.98
C GLY A 2 -49.98 -17.39 9.94
N ARG A 3 -48.70 -17.40 10.32
CA ARG A 3 -47.84 -16.21 10.27
C ARG A 3 -47.53 -15.90 8.80
N SER A 4 -48.09 -14.81 8.30
CA SER A 4 -47.71 -14.22 7.02
C SER A 4 -46.26 -13.74 7.12
N TYR A 5 -45.34 -14.41 6.44
CA TYR A 5 -43.99 -13.91 6.26
C TYR A 5 -44.05 -12.67 5.37
N VAL A 6 -43.85 -11.50 5.96
CA VAL A 6 -43.54 -10.28 5.21
C VAL A 6 -42.17 -10.53 4.58
N SER A 7 -42.15 -10.85 3.28
CA SER A 7 -40.91 -10.88 2.51
C SER A 7 -40.39 -9.46 2.42
N VAL A 8 -39.40 -9.13 3.24
CA VAL A 8 -38.63 -7.89 3.13
C VAL A 8 -38.02 -7.87 1.73
N PRO A 9 -38.32 -6.87 0.88
CA PRO A 9 -37.67 -6.78 -0.43
C PRO A 9 -36.17 -6.60 -0.21
N ALA A 10 -35.37 -7.45 -0.87
CA ALA A 10 -33.93 -7.32 -0.87
C ALA A 10 -33.56 -5.90 -1.36
N PRO A 11 -32.61 -5.19 -0.73
CA PRO A 11 -32.21 -3.87 -1.18
C PRO A 11 -31.61 -3.95 -2.58
N THR A 12 -32.41 -3.63 -3.59
CA THR A 12 -31.98 -3.43 -4.98
C THR A 12 -31.36 -2.03 -5.09
N GLY A 13 -30.05 -1.91 -4.88
CA GLY A 13 -29.43 -0.58 -4.98
C GLY A 13 -27.92 -0.46 -4.80
N GLY A 14 -27.14 -1.55 -4.81
CA GLY A 14 -25.69 -1.46 -4.94
C GLY A 14 -25.30 -1.93 -6.33
N SER A 15 -24.72 -1.07 -7.17
CA SER A 15 -24.13 -1.49 -8.43
C SER A 15 -23.10 -2.59 -8.16
N GLN A 16 -23.46 -3.86 -8.36
CA GLN A 16 -22.48 -4.95 -8.30
C GLN A 16 -21.45 -4.65 -9.38
N LEU A 17 -20.21 -4.35 -8.96
CA LEU A 17 -19.12 -4.07 -9.87
C LEU A 17 -19.01 -5.23 -10.87
N SER A 18 -18.92 -4.91 -12.15
CA SER A 18 -18.73 -5.97 -13.16
C SER A 18 -17.38 -6.66 -12.92
N HIS A 19 -17.26 -7.92 -13.32
CA HIS A 19 -16.00 -8.67 -13.22
C HIS A 19 -14.82 -7.89 -13.83
N ARG A 20 -15.06 -7.17 -14.93
CA ARG A 20 -14.07 -6.29 -15.57
C ARG A 20 -13.66 -5.11 -14.69
N GLN A 21 -14.59 -4.50 -13.95
CA GLN A 21 -14.29 -3.42 -13.01
C GLN A 21 -13.49 -3.92 -11.80
N ILE A 22 -13.84 -5.11 -11.29
CA ILE A 22 -13.09 -5.77 -10.20
C ILE A 22 -11.64 -6.01 -10.62
N LEU A 23 -11.41 -6.55 -11.82
CA LEU A 23 -10.05 -6.77 -12.34
C LEU A 23 -9.26 -5.47 -12.52
N VAL A 24 -9.88 -4.39 -12.99
CA VAL A 24 -9.22 -3.09 -13.11
C VAL A 24 -8.82 -2.55 -11.74
N VAL A 25 -9.73 -2.57 -10.77
CA VAL A 25 -9.43 -2.14 -9.39
C VAL A 25 -8.31 -3.01 -8.82
N PHE A 26 -8.44 -4.33 -8.92
CA PHE A 26 -7.44 -5.27 -8.42
C PHE A 26 -6.05 -5.02 -9.03
N SER A 27 -5.96 -4.81 -10.34
CA SER A 27 -4.69 -4.50 -11.00
C SER A 27 -4.05 -3.21 -10.47
N GLY A 28 -4.85 -2.16 -10.20
CA GLY A 28 -4.37 -0.93 -9.58
C GLY A 28 -3.89 -1.14 -8.14
N LEU A 29 -4.57 -1.98 -7.37
CA LEU A 29 -4.14 -2.37 -6.02
C LEU A 29 -2.79 -3.09 -6.06
N MET A 30 -2.67 -4.08 -6.95
CA MET A 30 -1.45 -4.86 -7.14
C MET A 30 -0.28 -3.99 -7.59
N LEU A 31 -0.50 -3.04 -8.50
CA LEU A 31 0.54 -2.09 -8.92
C LEU A 31 0.99 -1.17 -7.79
N GLY A 32 0.06 -0.61 -7.01
CA GLY A 32 0.42 0.23 -5.85
C GLY A 32 1.20 -0.57 -4.79
N MET A 33 0.78 -1.81 -4.54
CA MET A 33 1.46 -2.73 -3.64
C MET A 33 2.85 -3.13 -4.14
N PHE A 34 2.98 -3.43 -5.44
CA PHE A 34 4.25 -3.72 -6.10
C PHE A 34 5.22 -2.55 -5.95
N LEU A 35 4.76 -1.33 -6.23
CA LEU A 35 5.58 -0.13 -6.13
C LEU A 35 6.11 0.10 -4.71
N ALA A 36 5.26 -0.10 -3.70
CA ALA A 36 5.67 0.02 -2.29
C ALA A 36 6.67 -1.06 -1.86
N ALA A 37 6.50 -2.30 -2.36
CA ALA A 37 7.43 -3.39 -2.07
C ALA A 37 8.78 -3.18 -2.77
N LEU A 38 8.76 -2.72 -4.02
CA LEU A 38 9.94 -2.45 -4.84
C LEU A 38 10.78 -1.30 -4.29
N ASP A 39 10.15 -0.25 -3.74
CA ASP A 39 10.87 0.84 -3.09
C ASP A 39 11.71 0.37 -1.90
N GLN A 40 11.14 -0.50 -1.05
CA GLN A 40 11.90 -1.06 0.07
C GLN A 40 13.10 -1.88 -0.38
N THR A 41 12.97 -2.64 -1.47
CA THR A 41 14.04 -3.48 -1.98
C THR A 41 15.14 -2.64 -2.64
N ILE A 42 14.77 -1.64 -3.46
CA ILE A 42 15.73 -0.67 -4.05
C ILE A 42 16.48 0.08 -2.95
N VAL A 43 15.79 0.61 -1.95
CA VAL A 43 16.49 1.39 -0.93
C VAL A 43 17.44 0.50 -0.16
N SER A 44 17.08 -0.75 0.15
CA SER A 44 17.99 -1.69 0.84
C SER A 44 19.29 -1.93 0.06
N THR A 45 19.24 -2.02 -1.27
CA THR A 45 20.43 -2.25 -2.11
C THR A 45 21.23 -0.98 -2.38
N ALA A 46 20.54 0.16 -2.54
CA ALA A 46 21.17 1.46 -2.80
C ALA A 46 21.73 2.13 -1.53
N LEU A 47 21.28 1.71 -0.34
CA LEU A 47 21.59 2.37 0.92
C LEU A 47 23.10 2.58 1.18
N PRO A 48 23.99 1.58 0.93
CA PRO A 48 25.43 1.77 1.12
C PRO A 48 26.01 2.86 0.21
N THR A 49 25.56 2.93 -1.04
CA THR A 49 25.97 3.96 -2.01
C THR A 49 25.45 5.33 -1.61
N ILE A 50 24.17 5.43 -1.25
CA ILE A 50 23.54 6.68 -0.78
C ILE A 50 24.32 7.28 0.39
N VAL A 51 24.76 6.44 1.34
CA VAL A 51 25.52 6.88 2.51
C VAL A 51 26.97 7.20 2.17
N GLY A 52 27.54 6.54 1.15
CA GLY A 52 28.82 6.94 0.57
C GLY A 52 28.77 8.35 -0.03
N ASP A 53 27.67 8.69 -0.70
CA ASP A 53 27.49 9.97 -1.40
C ASP A 53 27.05 11.11 -0.46
N LEU A 54 26.14 10.84 0.48
CA LEU A 54 25.56 11.83 1.39
C LEU A 54 26.30 11.91 2.75
N GLY A 55 27.18 10.97 3.05
CA GLY A 55 27.82 10.81 4.36
C GLY A 55 26.84 10.35 5.45
N GLY A 56 27.27 10.44 6.72
CA GLY A 56 26.39 10.20 7.87
C GLY A 56 26.06 8.71 8.11
N LEU A 57 27.09 7.87 8.25
CA LEU A 57 26.95 6.44 8.58
C LEU A 57 26.05 6.18 9.81
N ASP A 58 26.08 7.07 10.80
CA ASP A 58 25.25 6.96 12.01
C ASP A 58 23.74 7.08 11.72
N HIS A 59 23.37 7.60 10.55
CA HIS A 59 21.99 7.80 10.10
C HIS A 59 21.46 6.65 9.22
N LEU A 60 22.30 5.66 8.89
CA LEU A 60 21.93 4.49 8.07
C LEU A 60 20.64 3.81 8.53
N SER A 61 20.60 3.47 9.82
CA SER A 61 19.49 2.74 10.43
C SER A 61 18.21 3.58 10.47
N TRP A 62 18.33 4.91 10.55
CA TRP A 62 17.21 5.83 10.62
C TRP A 62 16.44 5.94 9.29
N VAL A 63 17.10 5.75 8.15
CA VAL A 63 16.45 5.77 6.83
C VAL A 63 15.36 4.70 6.74
N VAL A 64 15.68 3.48 7.16
CA VAL A 64 14.72 2.36 7.17
C VAL A 64 13.75 2.49 8.35
N THR A 65 14.26 2.85 9.53
CA THR A 65 13.44 2.95 10.76
C THR A 65 12.33 3.99 10.63
N ALA A 66 12.62 5.18 10.09
CA ALA A 66 11.62 6.23 9.95
C ALA A 66 10.48 5.83 9.00
N TYR A 67 10.82 5.16 7.90
CA TYR A 67 9.84 4.60 6.97
C TYR A 67 8.97 3.54 7.65
N LEU A 68 9.57 2.57 8.33
CA LEU A 68 8.84 1.50 9.01
C LEU A 68 7.95 2.03 10.14
N LEU A 69 8.45 2.99 10.93
CA LEU A 69 7.73 3.60 12.03
C LEU A 69 6.45 4.31 11.53
N THR A 70 6.59 5.16 10.52
CA THR A 70 5.46 5.90 9.94
C THR A 70 4.49 5.00 9.17
N SER A 71 4.98 4.01 8.44
CA SER A 71 4.15 3.00 7.77
C SER A 71 3.31 2.20 8.77
N THR A 72 3.95 1.74 9.85
CA THR A 72 3.26 0.97 10.91
C THR A 72 2.25 1.84 11.64
N ALA A 73 2.62 3.08 12.00
CA ALA A 73 1.73 4.01 12.69
C ALA A 73 0.52 4.44 11.83
N SER A 74 0.72 4.62 10.52
CA SER A 74 -0.35 5.02 9.60
C SER A 74 -1.30 3.89 9.20
N THR A 75 -0.84 2.65 9.20
CA THR A 75 -1.65 1.46 8.85
C THR A 75 -3.04 1.42 9.51
N PRO A 76 -3.17 1.52 10.86
CA PRO A 76 -4.49 1.51 11.51
C PRO A 76 -5.32 2.77 11.21
N LEU A 77 -4.66 3.92 11.00
CA LEU A 77 -5.33 5.17 10.63
C LEU A 77 -6.02 5.04 9.28
N TYR A 78 -5.33 4.50 8.28
CA TYR A 78 -5.91 4.22 6.97
C TYR A 78 -7.11 3.28 7.04
N GLY A 79 -7.05 2.24 7.88
CA GLY A 79 -8.17 1.34 8.12
C GLY A 79 -9.42 2.10 8.58
N LYS A 80 -9.32 2.80 9.72
CA LYS A 80 -10.46 3.51 10.31
C LYS A 80 -10.97 4.66 9.43
N ILE A 81 -10.07 5.45 8.84
CA ILE A 81 -10.47 6.62 8.05
C ILE A 81 -11.07 6.18 6.71
N SER A 82 -10.59 5.09 6.10
CA SER A 82 -11.18 4.59 4.86
C SER A 82 -12.57 3.99 5.03
N ASP A 83 -12.92 3.49 6.23
CA ASP A 83 -14.30 3.09 6.53
C ASP A 83 -15.26 4.29 6.52
N LEU A 84 -14.77 5.49 6.88
CA LEU A 84 -15.56 6.72 6.94
C LEU A 84 -15.65 7.46 5.60
N TYR A 85 -14.53 7.58 4.88
CA TYR A 85 -14.43 8.39 3.65
C TYR A 85 -14.41 7.55 2.36
N GLY A 86 -14.44 6.22 2.50
CA GLY A 86 -14.47 5.27 1.39
C GLY A 86 -13.08 4.78 0.96
N ARG A 87 -13.04 3.52 0.54
CA ARG A 87 -11.80 2.81 0.20
C ARG A 87 -11.03 3.45 -0.96
N LYS A 88 -11.73 3.88 -2.01
CA LYS A 88 -11.13 4.41 -3.25
C LYS A 88 -10.32 5.69 -3.01
N ILE A 89 -10.94 6.70 -2.39
CA ILE A 89 -10.32 8.01 -2.14
C ILE A 89 -9.08 7.82 -1.26
N MET A 90 -9.20 6.96 -0.26
CA MET A 90 -8.11 6.71 0.66
C MET A 90 -6.93 5.99 -0.01
N PHE A 91 -7.20 4.99 -0.86
CA PHE A 91 -6.15 4.32 -1.63
C PHE A 91 -5.45 5.29 -2.60
N GLN A 92 -6.19 6.15 -3.29
CA GLN A 92 -5.61 7.17 -4.17
C GLN A 92 -4.76 8.19 -3.41
N THR A 93 -5.19 8.58 -2.21
CA THR A 93 -4.42 9.48 -1.34
C THR A 93 -3.10 8.82 -0.93
N ALA A 94 -3.13 7.55 -0.54
CA ALA A 94 -1.93 6.78 -0.21
C ALA A 94 -0.94 6.70 -1.39
N ILE A 95 -1.43 6.49 -2.62
CA ILE A 95 -0.60 6.54 -3.84
C ILE A 95 0.08 7.90 -3.98
N VAL A 96 -0.67 9.00 -3.88
CA VAL A 96 -0.11 10.34 -4.06
C VAL A 96 0.94 10.66 -3.00
N VAL A 97 0.66 10.37 -1.73
CA VAL A 97 1.61 10.57 -0.63
C VAL A 97 2.87 9.74 -0.85
N PHE A 98 2.72 8.48 -1.26
CA PHE A 98 3.84 7.61 -1.56
C PHE A 98 4.70 8.17 -2.70
N LEU A 99 4.10 8.54 -3.83
CA LEU A 99 4.84 9.07 -4.99
C LEU A 99 5.55 10.39 -4.69
N VAL A 100 4.91 11.28 -3.94
CA VAL A 100 5.55 12.53 -3.50
C VAL A 100 6.72 12.23 -2.56
N GLY A 101 6.55 11.32 -1.61
CA GLY A 101 7.64 10.87 -0.72
C GLY A 101 8.80 10.22 -1.48
N SER A 102 8.50 9.38 -2.49
CA SER A 102 9.50 8.78 -3.38
C SER A 102 10.29 9.85 -4.13
N ALA A 103 9.60 10.79 -4.78
CA ALA A 103 10.23 11.86 -5.55
C ALA A 103 11.11 12.75 -4.67
N LEU A 104 10.63 13.13 -3.49
CA LEU A 104 11.41 13.90 -2.53
C LEU A 104 12.64 13.13 -2.05
N SER A 105 12.51 11.83 -1.75
CA SER A 105 13.63 10.98 -1.35
C SER A 105 14.72 10.91 -2.42
N GLY A 106 14.34 10.80 -3.70
CA GLY A 106 15.27 10.84 -4.83
C GLY A 106 15.94 12.21 -5.06
N LEU A 107 15.36 13.29 -4.54
CA LEU A 107 15.91 14.65 -4.59
C LEU A 107 16.65 15.06 -3.32
N SER A 108 16.81 14.13 -2.36
CA SER A 108 17.44 14.43 -1.08
C SER A 108 18.92 14.81 -1.26
N GLN A 109 19.36 15.85 -0.53
CA GLN A 109 20.72 16.38 -0.60
C GLN A 109 21.58 16.03 0.63
N ASN A 110 20.96 15.43 1.66
CA ASN A 110 21.63 14.98 2.88
C ASN A 110 20.77 13.93 3.58
N MET A 111 21.40 13.19 4.52
CA MET A 111 20.75 12.11 5.27
C MET A 111 19.51 12.57 6.05
N GLY A 112 19.52 13.78 6.63
CA GLY A 112 18.37 14.30 7.38
C GLY A 112 17.14 14.50 6.51
N GLN A 113 17.32 15.09 5.32
CA GLN A 113 16.25 15.22 4.32
C GLN A 113 15.75 13.84 3.87
N LEU A 114 16.67 12.92 3.55
CA LEU A 114 16.29 11.56 3.15
C LEU A 114 15.44 10.89 4.23
N ILE A 115 15.83 10.94 5.50
CA ILE A 115 15.05 10.37 6.62
C ILE A 115 13.66 11.02 6.71
N GLY A 116 13.59 12.34 6.63
CA GLY A 116 12.31 13.07 6.67
C GLY A 116 11.40 12.70 5.50
N PHE A 117 11.94 12.60 4.29
CA PHE A 117 11.18 12.20 3.11
C PHE A 117 10.76 10.73 3.15
N ARG A 118 11.60 9.85 3.71
CA ARG A 118 11.26 8.43 3.96
C ARG A 118 10.15 8.29 5.00
N ALA A 119 10.12 9.17 6.00
CA ALA A 119 9.01 9.23 6.94
C ALA A 119 7.69 9.63 6.24
N ILE A 120 7.72 10.63 5.36
CA ILE A 120 6.54 11.02 4.55
C ILE A 120 6.11 9.88 3.63
N GLN A 121 7.07 9.25 2.95
CA GLN A 121 6.82 8.13 2.06
C GLN A 121 6.21 6.93 2.79
N GLY A 122 6.69 6.63 4.00
CA GLY A 122 6.18 5.56 4.85
C GLY A 122 4.70 5.75 5.20
N LEU A 123 4.22 6.99 5.36
CA LEU A 123 2.79 7.27 5.52
C LEU A 123 1.98 6.80 4.29
N GLY A 124 2.50 6.97 3.08
CA GLY A 124 1.84 6.45 1.87
C GLY A 124 1.88 4.92 1.81
N ALA A 125 3.03 4.34 2.13
CA ALA A 125 3.26 2.89 2.07
C ALA A 125 2.35 2.09 3.01
N GLY A 126 2.17 2.55 4.24
CA GLY A 126 1.26 1.91 5.21
C GLY A 126 -0.18 1.88 4.69
N GLY A 127 -0.61 2.96 4.03
CA GLY A 127 -1.90 3.04 3.36
C GLY A 127 -2.01 2.07 2.18
N LEU A 128 -1.02 2.01 1.30
CA LEU A 128 -1.04 1.13 0.13
C LEU A 128 -1.17 -0.35 0.52
N MET A 129 -0.38 -0.79 1.50
CA MET A 129 -0.42 -2.15 2.03
C MET A 129 -1.77 -2.49 2.67
N ALA A 130 -2.20 -1.68 3.63
CA ALA A 130 -3.40 -1.93 4.42
C ALA A 130 -4.67 -1.89 3.57
N MET A 131 -4.78 -0.87 2.71
CA MET A 131 -5.94 -0.67 1.85
C MET A 131 -6.06 -1.75 0.78
N ALA A 132 -4.95 -2.21 0.19
CA ALA A 132 -4.99 -3.30 -0.77
C ALA A 132 -5.56 -4.57 -0.13
N LEU A 133 -5.07 -4.96 1.06
CA LEU A 133 -5.58 -6.13 1.78
C LEU A 133 -7.05 -5.96 2.19
N ALA A 134 -7.45 -4.77 2.66
CA ALA A 134 -8.83 -4.47 3.03
C ALA A 134 -9.78 -4.55 1.82
N ILE A 135 -9.43 -3.90 0.70
CA ILE A 135 -10.26 -3.88 -0.50
C ILE A 135 -10.39 -5.28 -1.10
N ILE A 136 -9.30 -6.07 -1.13
CA ILE A 136 -9.36 -7.48 -1.55
C ILE A 136 -10.32 -8.26 -0.64
N GLY A 137 -10.24 -8.04 0.68
CA GLY A 137 -11.14 -8.67 1.65
C GLY A 137 -12.61 -8.33 1.44
N ASP A 138 -12.90 -7.09 1.01
CA ASP A 138 -14.24 -6.57 0.75
C ASP A 138 -14.84 -7.09 -0.57
N ILE A 139 -14.03 -7.28 -1.61
CA ILE A 139 -14.50 -7.68 -2.96
C ILE A 139 -14.41 -9.19 -3.24
N VAL A 140 -13.54 -9.92 -2.54
CA VAL A 140 -13.26 -11.34 -2.81
C VAL A 140 -13.99 -12.25 -1.81
N SER A 141 -14.71 -13.23 -2.35
CA SER A 141 -15.41 -14.24 -1.55
C SER A 141 -14.45 -15.06 -0.68
N PRO A 142 -14.82 -15.50 0.54
CA PRO A 142 -13.91 -16.23 1.43
C PRO A 142 -13.24 -17.46 0.81
N ARG A 143 -13.90 -18.12 -0.15
CA ARG A 143 -13.38 -19.30 -0.86
C ARG A 143 -12.26 -18.97 -1.85
N GLU A 144 -12.27 -17.76 -2.40
CA GLU A 144 -11.30 -17.32 -3.39
C GLU A 144 -10.14 -16.52 -2.78
N ARG A 145 -10.29 -16.06 -1.53
CA ARG A 145 -9.27 -15.26 -0.83
C ARG A 145 -7.88 -15.91 -0.86
N GLY A 146 -7.78 -17.23 -0.75
CA GLY A 146 -6.50 -17.93 -0.83
C GLY A 146 -5.77 -17.72 -2.17
N ARG A 147 -6.50 -17.68 -3.29
CA ARG A 147 -5.93 -17.43 -4.62
C ARG A 147 -5.45 -15.99 -4.75
N TYR A 148 -6.28 -15.02 -4.38
CA TYR A 148 -5.92 -13.59 -4.48
C TYR A 148 -4.81 -13.20 -3.49
N GLN A 149 -4.75 -13.83 -2.31
CA GLN A 149 -3.61 -13.68 -1.39
C GLN A 149 -2.33 -14.33 -1.96
N GLY A 150 -2.45 -15.41 -2.72
CA GLY A 150 -1.33 -15.97 -3.48
C GLY A 150 -0.80 -15.01 -4.56
N GLU A 151 -1.69 -14.29 -5.26
CA GLU A 151 -1.32 -13.25 -6.23
C GLU A 151 -0.60 -12.07 -5.57
N THR A 152 -1.07 -11.63 -4.38
CA THR A 152 -0.33 -10.68 -3.54
C THR A 152 1.08 -11.18 -3.23
N GLY A 153 1.22 -12.45 -2.81
CA GLY A 153 2.53 -13.06 -2.56
C GLY A 153 3.44 -13.08 -3.80
N ALA A 154 2.87 -13.30 -5.00
CA ALA A 154 3.61 -13.24 -6.26
C ALA A 154 4.11 -11.81 -6.56
N VAL A 155 3.31 -10.78 -6.27
CA VAL A 155 3.75 -9.38 -6.40
C VAL A 155 4.95 -9.08 -5.51
N PHE A 156 4.95 -9.56 -4.26
CA PHE A 156 6.11 -9.42 -3.37
C PHE A 156 7.34 -10.16 -3.89
N ALA A 157 7.17 -11.38 -4.43
CA ALA A 157 8.26 -12.14 -5.03
C ALA A 157 8.84 -11.44 -6.28
N LEU A 158 7.99 -10.83 -7.11
CA LEU A 158 8.44 -10.04 -8.26
C LEU A 158 9.19 -8.79 -7.82
N ALA A 159 8.72 -8.09 -6.78
CA ALA A 159 9.38 -6.91 -6.25
C ALA A 159 10.73 -7.23 -5.58
N SER A 160 10.86 -8.38 -4.93
CA SER A 160 12.10 -8.81 -4.29
C SER A 160 13.19 -9.20 -5.30
N VAL A 161 12.81 -9.75 -6.46
CA VAL A 161 13.75 -10.05 -7.55
C VAL A 161 14.02 -8.81 -8.40
N GLY A 162 12.98 -8.02 -8.71
CA GLY A 162 13.09 -6.87 -9.58
C GLY A 162 13.87 -5.70 -8.97
N GLY A 163 13.70 -5.45 -7.66
CA GLY A 163 14.35 -4.34 -6.99
C GLY A 163 15.88 -4.34 -7.09
N PRO A 164 16.59 -5.44 -6.74
CA PRO A 164 18.04 -5.51 -6.83
C PRO A 164 18.64 -5.48 -8.24
N LEU A 165 17.83 -5.66 -9.29
CA LEU A 165 18.29 -5.69 -10.69
C LEU A 165 18.33 -4.31 -11.36
N ILE A 166 17.76 -3.29 -10.72
CA ILE A 166 17.70 -1.89 -11.19
C ILE A 166 18.56 -1.04 -10.27
#